data_AF-A0A918K141-F1
#
_entry.id   AF-A0A918K141-F1
#
_cell.length_a   1.000
_cell.length_b   1.000
_cell.length_c   1.000
_cell.angle_alpha   90.00
_cell.angle_beta   90.00
_cell.angle_gamma   90.00
#
_symmetry.space_group_name_H-M   'P 1'
#
loop_
_entity.id
_entity.type
_entity.pdbx_description
1 polymer ?
#
loop_
_entity_poly.entity_id
_entity_poly.type
_entity_poly.pdbx_seq_one_letter_code
_entity_poly.pdbx_strand_id
1 'polypeptide(L)'
;MKSHDFAKNLVAMANILRSGPNVELENLNFSNLSKNSTENTNYLDEKELPKALSMMVELNQVSKNQWLSLISEYDFDVPTRPRDANRDIIGKLLKYLSENPDEREKLSGKKVIKKSNKSSELADALSLLLR
;
A
#
# COMPACT_ATOMS: atom_id res chain seq x y z
N MET A 1 -37.84 6.41 -12.93
CA MET A 1 -37.09 5.37 -13.67
C MET A 1 -37.98 4.79 -14.74
N LYS A 2 -37.47 4.54 -15.94
CA LYS A 2 -38.25 3.86 -16.99
C LYS A 2 -38.15 2.35 -16.78
N SER A 3 -39.16 1.59 -17.20
CA SER A 3 -39.19 0.13 -17.04
C SER A 3 -37.96 -0.57 -17.66
N HIS A 4 -37.41 0.03 -18.71
CA HIS A 4 -36.19 -0.42 -19.37
C HIS A 4 -34.93 -0.29 -18.46
N ASP A 5 -34.83 0.78 -17.67
CA ASP A 5 -33.71 0.98 -16.75
C ASP A 5 -33.82 0.03 -15.55
N PHE A 6 -35.04 -0.26 -15.10
CA PHE A 6 -35.29 -1.27 -14.07
C PHE A 6 -34.91 -2.68 -14.56
N ALA A 7 -35.26 -3.03 -15.80
CA ALA A 7 -34.87 -4.31 -16.41
C ALA A 7 -33.34 -4.45 -16.51
N LYS A 8 -32.63 -3.38 -16.89
CA LYS A 8 -31.14 -3.37 -16.92
C LYS A 8 -30.54 -3.66 -15.54
N ASN A 9 -31.09 -3.04 -14.49
CA ASN A 9 -30.59 -3.24 -13.13
C ASN A 9 -30.85 -4.67 -12.62
N LEU A 10 -31.98 -5.29 -12.99
CA LEU A 10 -32.26 -6.69 -12.67
C LEU A 10 -31.29 -7.65 -13.38
N VAL A 11 -30.94 -7.36 -14.63
CA VAL A 11 -29.95 -8.16 -15.38
C VAL A 11 -28.56 -8.03 -14.73
N ALA A 12 -28.18 -6.83 -14.30
CA ALA A 12 -26.91 -6.63 -13.57
C ALA A 12 -26.88 -7.44 -12.26
N MET A 13 -27.98 -7.42 -11.50
CA MET A 13 -28.10 -8.21 -10.27
C MET A 13 -28.02 -9.73 -10.55
N ALA A 14 -28.69 -10.21 -11.60
CA ALA A 14 -28.65 -11.62 -11.99
C ALA A 14 -27.22 -12.07 -12.35
N ASN A 15 -26.45 -11.22 -13.04
CA ASN A 15 -25.06 -11.50 -13.36
C ASN A 15 -24.19 -11.59 -12.10
N ILE A 16 -24.39 -10.69 -11.13
CA ILE A 16 -23.65 -10.70 -9.85
C ILE A 16 -23.95 -11.97 -9.05
N LEU A 17 -25.22 -12.40 -9.01
CA LEU A 17 -25.62 -13.64 -8.34
C LEU A 17 -25.04 -14.87 -9.05
N ARG A 18 -24.99 -14.86 -10.38
CA ARG A 18 -24.40 -15.95 -11.18
C ARG A 18 -22.89 -16.08 -11.00
N SER A 19 -22.18 -14.97 -10.78
CA SER A 19 -20.74 -14.96 -10.48
C SER A 19 -20.43 -15.17 -8.99
N GLY A 20 -21.46 -15.25 -8.14
CA GLY A 20 -21.33 -15.42 -6.70
C GLY A 20 -21.08 -16.87 -6.28
N PRO A 21 -20.71 -17.10 -5.00
CA PRO A 21 -20.59 -18.44 -4.44
C PRO A 21 -21.95 -19.14 -4.43
N ASN A 22 -21.96 -20.45 -4.72
CA ASN A 22 -23.17 -21.26 -4.69
C ASN A 22 -23.60 -21.56 -3.24
N VAL A 23 -24.31 -20.62 -2.63
CA VAL A 23 -24.83 -20.71 -1.26
C VAL A 23 -26.33 -20.36 -1.24
N GLU A 24 -27.04 -20.88 -0.24
CA GLU A 24 -28.46 -20.58 -0.03
C GLU A 24 -28.70 -19.06 0.15
N LEU A 25 -29.82 -18.57 -0.39
CA LEU A 25 -30.15 -17.13 -0.39
C LEU A 25 -30.15 -16.53 1.03
N GLU A 26 -30.53 -17.31 2.04
CA GLU A 26 -30.58 -16.91 3.45
C GLU A 26 -29.17 -16.66 4.03
N ASN A 27 -28.16 -17.30 3.45
CA ASN A 27 -26.76 -17.19 3.84
C ASN A 27 -25.97 -16.21 2.94
N LEU A 28 -26.63 -15.58 1.95
CA LEU A 28 -25.99 -14.57 1.11
C LEU A 28 -25.83 -13.26 1.88
N ASN A 29 -24.63 -13.07 2.40
CA ASN A 29 -24.25 -11.78 2.95
C ASN A 29 -23.85 -10.83 1.81
N PHE A 30 -24.75 -9.94 1.38
CA PHE A 30 -24.51 -8.97 0.29
C PHE A 30 -23.31 -8.05 0.54
N SER A 31 -22.90 -7.88 1.80
CA SER A 31 -21.68 -7.16 2.17
C SER A 31 -20.40 -7.83 1.64
N ASN A 32 -20.43 -9.15 1.38
CA ASN A 32 -19.34 -9.90 0.79
C ASN A 32 -19.40 -9.96 -0.74
N LEU A 33 -20.58 -9.76 -1.36
CA LEU A 33 -20.68 -9.68 -2.82
C LEU A 33 -20.05 -8.40 -3.37
N SER A 34 -20.15 -7.28 -2.64
CA SER A 34 -19.42 -6.05 -2.98
C SER A 34 -17.91 -6.21 -2.84
N LYS A 35 -17.43 -7.18 -2.05
CA LYS A 35 -16.00 -7.43 -1.84
C LYS A 35 -15.35 -8.22 -2.96
N ASN A 36 -16.11 -8.87 -3.84
CA ASN A 36 -15.56 -9.59 -4.99
C ASN A 36 -15.38 -8.69 -6.23
N SER A 37 -15.86 -7.44 -6.19
CA SER A 37 -15.48 -6.39 -7.15
C SER A 37 -14.27 -5.57 -6.69
N THR A 38 -13.81 -5.82 -5.47
CA THR A 38 -12.60 -5.26 -4.89
C THR A 38 -11.70 -6.42 -4.51
N GLU A 39 -11.14 -7.09 -5.51
CA GLU A 39 -9.77 -7.55 -5.30
C GLU A 39 -8.99 -6.33 -4.80
N ASN A 40 -8.42 -6.47 -3.59
CA ASN A 40 -7.52 -5.55 -2.91
C ASN A 40 -6.34 -5.17 -3.80
N THR A 41 -6.62 -4.39 -4.82
CA THR A 41 -5.68 -3.60 -5.55
C THR A 41 -5.94 -2.20 -5.04
N ASN A 42 -5.03 -1.73 -4.20
CA ASN A 42 -4.81 -0.31 -4.01
C ASN A 42 -4.55 0.27 -5.40
N TYR A 43 -5.61 0.54 -6.16
CA TYR A 43 -5.52 1.43 -7.30
C TYR A 43 -5.25 2.79 -6.68
N LEU A 44 -3.95 3.09 -6.55
CA LEU A 44 -3.47 4.45 -6.44
C LEU A 44 -4.31 5.28 -7.41
N ASP A 45 -4.94 6.33 -6.90
CA ASP A 45 -5.71 7.27 -7.71
C ASP A 45 -4.86 7.59 -8.96
N GLU A 46 -5.40 7.58 -10.18
CA GLU A 46 -4.60 7.68 -11.41
C GLU A 46 -3.69 8.93 -11.44
N LYS A 47 -4.00 9.92 -10.59
CA LYS A 47 -3.22 11.13 -10.33
C LYS A 47 -2.00 10.91 -9.42
N GLU A 48 -2.04 9.92 -8.54
CA GLU A 48 -0.97 9.55 -7.61
C GLU A 48 -0.01 8.54 -8.22
N LEU A 49 -0.41 7.78 -9.25
CA LEU A 49 0.45 6.80 -9.91
C LEU A 49 1.73 7.42 -10.52
N PRO A 50 1.70 8.56 -11.24
CA PRO A 50 2.93 9.19 -11.74
C PRO A 50 3.85 9.66 -10.60
N LYS A 51 3.26 10.09 -9.47
CA LYS A 51 3.98 10.55 -8.28
C LYS A 51 4.61 9.39 -7.50
N ALA A 52 3.89 8.29 -7.34
CA ALA A 52 4.39 7.07 -6.72
C ALA A 52 5.51 6.44 -7.57
N LEU A 53 5.38 6.46 -8.89
CA LEU A 53 6.42 6.00 -9.82
C LEU A 53 7.64 6.92 -9.81
N SER A 54 7.47 8.24 -9.81
CA SER A 54 8.60 9.18 -9.72
C SER A 54 9.33 9.03 -8.39
N MET A 55 8.59 8.86 -7.28
CA MET A 55 9.18 8.59 -5.98
C MET A 55 9.91 7.25 -5.94
N MET A 56 9.37 6.18 -6.53
CA MET A 56 10.09 4.90 -6.64
C MET A 56 11.41 5.04 -7.41
N VAL A 57 11.43 5.84 -8.48
CA VAL A 57 12.64 6.12 -9.25
C VAL A 57 13.64 6.92 -8.42
N GLU A 58 13.19 7.93 -7.67
CA GLU A 58 14.03 8.70 -6.74
C GLU A 58 14.60 7.82 -5.62
N LEU A 59 13.80 6.91 -5.05
CA LEU A 59 14.22 5.95 -4.02
C LEU A 59 15.30 4.97 -4.53
N ASN A 60 15.33 4.69 -5.85
CA ASN A 60 16.39 3.88 -6.46
C ASN A 60 17.73 4.63 -6.58
N GLN A 61 17.70 5.97 -6.65
CA GLN A 61 18.91 6.80 -6.66
C GLN A 61 19.54 6.93 -5.27
N VAL A 62 18.79 6.61 -4.21
CA VAL A 62 19.27 6.65 -2.82
C VAL A 62 20.33 5.59 -2.61
N SER A 63 21.49 6.01 -2.10
CA SER A 63 22.62 5.10 -1.85
C SER A 63 22.33 4.14 -0.70
N LYS A 64 22.94 2.95 -0.76
CA LYS A 64 22.87 1.94 0.31
C LYS A 64 23.20 2.52 1.70
N ASN A 65 24.16 3.42 1.78
CA ASN A 65 24.56 4.04 3.04
C ASN A 65 23.43 4.89 3.64
N GLN A 66 22.64 5.58 2.82
CA GLN A 66 21.50 6.37 3.30
C GLN A 66 20.39 5.47 3.85
N TRP A 67 20.14 4.32 3.21
CA TRP A 67 19.19 3.33 3.73
C TRP A 67 19.64 2.74 5.06
N LEU A 68 20.93 2.40 5.20
CA LEU A 68 21.48 1.92 6.46
C LEU A 68 21.41 2.99 7.56
N SER A 69 21.71 4.25 7.22
CA SER A 69 21.54 5.37 8.16
C SER A 69 20.10 5.53 8.61
N LEU A 70 19.12 5.41 7.70
CA LEU A 70 17.70 5.51 8.03
C LEU A 70 17.24 4.34 8.92
N ILE A 71 17.65 3.11 8.61
CA ILE A 71 17.34 1.93 9.43
C ILE A 71 17.90 2.10 10.85
N SER A 72 19.13 2.60 10.97
CA SER A 72 19.77 2.87 12.27
C SER A 72 19.13 4.04 13.02
N GLU A 73 18.76 5.11 12.32
CA GLU A 73 18.17 6.32 12.92
C GLU A 73 16.78 6.07 13.49
N TYR A 74 15.98 5.23 12.83
CA TYR A 74 14.65 4.86 13.28
C TYR A 74 14.61 3.56 14.08
N ASP A 75 15.78 2.95 14.34
CA ASP A 75 15.93 1.67 15.06
C ASP A 75 15.00 0.57 14.52
N PHE A 76 14.91 0.46 13.19
CA PHE A 76 14.09 -0.57 12.56
C PHE A 76 14.76 -1.94 12.68
N ASP A 77 14.03 -2.95 13.13
CA ASP A 77 14.50 -4.34 13.22
C ASP A 77 14.50 -5.03 11.84
N VAL A 78 15.27 -4.46 10.91
CA VAL A 78 15.45 -4.97 9.55
C VAL A 78 16.78 -5.71 9.48
N PRO A 79 16.79 -7.04 9.23
CA PRO A 79 18.02 -7.79 9.14
C PRO A 79 18.79 -7.44 7.86
N THR A 80 19.73 -6.51 7.97
CA THR A 80 20.63 -6.10 6.88
C THR A 80 21.91 -6.95 6.90
N ARG A 81 22.34 -7.41 5.72
CA ARG A 81 23.64 -8.08 5.54
C ARG A 81 24.59 -7.16 4.78
N PRO A 82 25.91 -7.23 5.03
CA PRO A 82 26.90 -6.41 4.31
C PRO A 82 26.87 -6.62 2.80
N ARG A 83 26.47 -7.82 2.35
CA ARG A 83 26.36 -8.20 0.92
C ARG A 83 25.02 -7.85 0.27
N ASP A 84 24.03 -7.36 1.01
CA ASP A 84 22.73 -7.05 0.42
C ASP A 84 22.85 -5.91 -0.60
N ALA A 85 22.21 -6.09 -1.75
CA ALA A 85 22.08 -5.04 -2.75
C ALA A 85 21.10 -3.96 -2.27
N ASN A 86 21.18 -2.76 -2.87
CA ASN A 86 20.32 -1.64 -2.50
C ASN A 86 18.83 -2.00 -2.56
N ARG A 87 18.43 -2.68 -3.65
CA ARG A 87 17.07 -3.20 -3.85
C ARG A 87 16.63 -4.18 -2.76
N ASP A 88 17.53 -5.03 -2.28
CA ASP A 88 17.18 -6.03 -1.26
C ASP A 88 16.92 -5.36 0.09
N ILE A 89 17.71 -4.32 0.43
CA ILE A 89 17.50 -3.51 1.63
C ILE A 89 16.15 -2.78 1.57
N ILE A 90 15.84 -2.16 0.42
CA ILE A 90 14.55 -1.50 0.19
C ILE A 90 13.39 -2.51 0.32
N GLY A 91 13.52 -3.69 -0.31
CA GLY A 91 12.50 -4.73 -0.25
C GLY A 91 12.24 -5.23 1.17
N LYS A 92 13.31 -5.45 1.96
CA LYS A 92 13.19 -5.83 3.36
C LYS A 92 12.57 -4.72 4.22
N LEU A 93 12.94 -3.47 3.99
CA LEU A 93 12.39 -2.31 4.69
C LEU A 93 10.90 -2.13 4.38
N LEU A 94 10.50 -2.17 3.11
CA LEU A 94 9.10 -2.06 2.71
C LEU A 94 8.26 -3.21 3.28
N LYS A 95 8.81 -4.43 3.24
CA LYS A 95 8.16 -5.60 3.86
C LYS A 95 8.00 -5.40 5.36
N TYR A 96 9.05 -5.01 6.07
CA TYR A 96 9.01 -4.74 7.51
C TYR A 96 7.98 -3.67 7.86
N LEU A 97 7.96 -2.57 7.11
CA LEU A 97 6.97 -1.52 7.31
C LEU A 97 5.55 -2.03 7.02
N SER A 98 5.34 -2.93 6.05
CA SER A 98 4.02 -3.55 5.81
C SER A 98 3.53 -4.48 6.90
N GLU A 99 4.44 -5.11 7.61
CA GLU A 99 4.11 -6.01 8.71
C GLU A 99 3.93 -5.24 10.04
N ASN A 100 4.49 -4.03 10.16
CA ASN A 100 4.47 -3.22 11.38
C ASN A 100 3.87 -1.81 11.14
N PRO A 101 2.54 -1.65 11.26
CA PRO A 101 1.89 -0.36 11.04
C PRO A 101 2.29 0.71 12.06
N ASP A 102 2.63 0.34 13.29
CA ASP A 102 3.08 1.26 14.34
C ASP A 102 4.40 1.96 13.97
N GLU A 103 5.29 1.25 13.28
CA GLU A 103 6.56 1.79 12.78
C GLU A 103 6.34 2.71 11.56
N ARG A 104 5.27 2.48 10.78
CA ARG A 104 4.85 3.42 9.73
C ARG A 104 4.35 4.73 10.32
N GLU A 105 3.63 4.68 11.44
CA GLU A 105 3.21 5.90 12.13
C GLU A 105 4.38 6.70 12.70
N LYS A 106 5.50 6.04 13.08
CA LYS A 106 6.73 6.75 13.46
C LYS A 106 7.37 7.49 12.28
N LEU A 107 7.20 7.00 11.05
CA LEU A 107 7.63 7.70 9.83
C LEU A 107 6.72 8.89 9.50
N SER A 108 5.41 8.78 9.72
CA SER A 108 4.43 9.83 9.39
C SER A 108 4.20 10.87 10.50
N GLY A 109 4.52 10.52 11.76
CA GLY A 109 4.13 11.29 12.92
C GLY A 109 5.32 11.94 13.63
N LYS A 110 5.51 13.26 13.42
CA LYS A 110 5.94 14.35 14.36
C LYS A 110 6.98 14.12 15.49
N LYS A 111 7.55 12.92 15.65
CA LYS A 111 8.47 12.49 16.71
C LYS A 111 9.82 12.11 16.11
N VAL A 112 10.26 12.79 15.05
CA VAL A 112 11.65 12.66 14.62
C VAL A 112 12.51 13.48 15.58
N ILE A 113 13.18 12.76 16.47
CA ILE A 113 14.23 13.27 17.34
C ILE A 113 15.31 13.85 16.42
N LYS A 114 15.46 15.18 16.48
CA LYS A 114 16.57 16.01 15.97
C LYS A 114 17.78 15.22 15.41
N LYS A 115 17.98 15.32 14.09
CA LYS A 115 19.26 15.56 13.35
C LYS A 115 19.44 14.65 12.11
N SER A 116 18.79 14.97 11.00
CA SER A 116 19.33 14.73 9.65
C SER A 116 18.34 15.23 8.59
N ASN A 117 18.70 16.29 7.84
CA ASN A 117 17.82 16.85 6.81
C ASN A 117 17.57 15.88 5.64
N LYS A 118 18.40 14.85 5.44
CA LYS A 118 18.31 13.95 4.28
C LYS A 118 17.52 12.67 4.54
N SER A 119 17.43 12.22 5.79
CA SER A 119 16.62 11.06 6.17
C SER A 119 15.14 11.43 6.34
N SER A 120 14.84 12.68 6.67
CA SER A 120 13.47 13.21 6.73
C SER A 120 12.77 13.15 5.36
N GLU A 121 13.43 13.57 4.28
CA GLU A 121 12.85 13.53 2.93
C GLU A 121 12.54 12.10 2.47
N LEU A 122 13.39 11.14 2.85
CA LEU A 122 13.17 9.71 2.57
C LEU A 122 12.03 9.13 3.40
N ALA A 123 11.92 9.52 4.67
CA ALA A 123 10.83 9.11 5.54
C ALA A 123 9.48 9.68 5.04
N ASP A 124 9.47 10.93 4.61
CA ASP A 124 8.28 11.58 4.02
C ASP A 124 7.86 10.86 2.72
N ALA A 125 8.81 10.56 1.83
CA ALA A 125 8.55 9.81 0.60
C ALA A 125 8.00 8.39 0.87
N LEU A 126 8.56 7.70 1.86
CA LEU A 126 8.07 6.38 2.30
C LEU A 126 6.67 6.47 2.91
N SER A 127 6.39 7.49 3.73
CA SER A 127 5.07 7.68 4.33
C SER A 127 3.99 7.93 3.27
N LEU A 128 4.35 8.59 2.16
CA LEU A 128 3.44 8.86 1.05
C LEU A 128 3.18 7.61 0.19
N LEU A 129 4.18 6.74 0.03
CA LEU A 129 4.06 5.48 -0.70
C LEU A 129 3.27 4.40 0.05
N LEU A 130 3.28 4.44 1.38
CA LEU A 130 2.68 3.41 2.25
C LEU A 130 1.30 3.77 2.78
N ARG A 131 0.70 4.83 2.22
CA ARG A 131 -0.63 5.35 2.60
C ARG A 131 -1.78 4.50 2.05
#